data_AF-A0A2E3MIX3-F1
#
_entry.id   AF-A0A2E3MIX3-F1
#
_cell.length_a   1.000
_cell.length_b   1.000
_cell.length_c   1.000
_cell.angle_alpha   90.00
_cell.angle_beta   90.00
_cell.angle_gamma   90.00
#
_symmetry.space_group_name_H-M   'P 1'
#
loop_
_entity.id
_entity.type
_entity.pdbx_description
1 polymer ?
#
loop_
_entity_poly.entity_id
_entity_poly.type
_entity_poly.pdbx_seq_one_letter_code
_entity_poly.pdbx_strand_id
1 'polypeptide(L)'
;MPGNMPSTDPDSSAKFLSHHDRWVSLRQKAISEFVSKINSFSDFDDTYKFLEQKRQDIAVELMKDANGEVQVKAYEYGQRRRDRGGTYETDEIFSSNPDVTFWKRQSSAVIQRVRSLCSSDQEDGNRYFRLHSNIAEDGLGTLEILQRPPGELIGVGKYSVTLTTFYYERDEDGVEHCRLLYRSPNKYDTPGDIKIAGYLYRQCLDWNPTQGTEALIKNVGILYHRLSHFLLSEKGTAAILEFLVEGIFLSKRLDVQPKMDNPLCWNLEALVTPDPDVFAQWFQDKAVTVRSLPSGEDRPPSESFFSDTSYSNDVEGTAAGDHSALRGKPKLGRS
;
A
#
# COMPACT_ATOMS: atom_id res chain seq x y z
N MET A 1 2.88 5.14 -29.14
CA MET A 1 4.03 5.29 -28.24
C MET A 1 3.94 4.19 -27.19
N PRO A 2 4.89 3.26 -27.10
CA PRO A 2 4.92 2.31 -26.00
C PRO A 2 5.53 3.01 -24.79
N GLY A 3 4.71 3.32 -23.79
CA GLY A 3 5.17 3.89 -22.54
C GLY A 3 5.71 2.77 -21.65
N ASN A 4 6.98 2.88 -21.25
CA ASN A 4 7.56 2.05 -20.19
C ASN A 4 6.75 2.24 -18.90
N MET A 5 6.00 1.22 -18.50
CA MET A 5 5.19 1.26 -17.29
C MET A 5 5.98 0.67 -16.11
N PRO A 6 6.18 1.42 -15.01
CA PRO A 6 6.85 0.89 -13.85
C PRO A 6 5.96 -0.14 -13.17
N SER A 7 6.67 -1.06 -12.55
CA SER A 7 6.18 -1.98 -11.54
C SER A 7 5.24 -1.33 -10.49
N THR A 8 4.26 -2.09 -9.97
CA THR A 8 3.44 -1.70 -8.80
C THR A 8 4.25 -1.62 -7.51
N ASP A 9 5.56 -1.89 -7.57
CA ASP A 9 6.45 -2.02 -6.42
C ASP A 9 6.47 -0.72 -5.59
N PRO A 10 5.84 -0.75 -4.40
CA PRO A 10 5.77 0.39 -3.49
C PRO A 10 7.16 0.76 -2.94
N ASP A 11 8.17 -0.10 -3.11
CA ASP A 11 9.53 0.11 -2.61
C ASP A 11 10.49 0.49 -3.74
N SER A 12 10.11 1.45 -4.59
CA SER A 12 10.88 1.92 -5.73
C SER A 12 12.07 2.83 -5.36
N SER A 13 12.81 2.54 -4.28
CA SER A 13 14.11 3.20 -4.12
C SER A 13 14.95 2.86 -5.37
N ALA A 14 15.76 3.79 -5.88
CA ALA A 14 16.58 3.55 -7.08
C ALA A 14 17.37 2.22 -7.01
N LYS A 15 17.67 1.75 -5.80
CA LYS A 15 18.30 0.44 -5.53
C LYS A 15 17.43 -0.77 -5.88
N PHE A 16 16.13 -0.74 -5.61
CA PHE A 16 15.23 -1.84 -6.01
C PHE A 16 15.05 -1.87 -7.53
N LEU A 17 14.96 -0.71 -8.16
CA LEU A 17 14.90 -0.61 -9.63
C LEU A 17 16.18 -1.15 -10.29
N SER A 18 17.36 -0.89 -9.72
CA SER A 18 18.63 -1.49 -10.20
C SER A 18 18.73 -3.00 -9.94
N HIS A 19 17.82 -3.58 -9.16
CA HIS A 19 17.80 -5.00 -8.82
C HIS A 19 16.48 -5.68 -9.22
N HIS A 20 15.80 -5.17 -10.24
CA HIS A 20 14.46 -5.62 -10.62
C HIS A 20 14.36 -7.14 -10.80
N ASP A 21 15.19 -7.76 -11.63
CA ASP A 21 15.16 -9.21 -11.88
C ASP A 21 15.39 -10.01 -10.59
N ARG A 22 16.28 -9.52 -9.73
CA ARG A 22 16.59 -10.16 -8.44
C ARG A 22 15.41 -10.04 -7.47
N TRP A 23 14.75 -8.89 -7.42
CA TRP A 23 13.52 -8.69 -6.66
C TRP A 23 12.43 -9.68 -7.12
N VAL A 24 12.17 -9.75 -8.43
CA VAL A 24 11.16 -10.65 -9.01
C VAL A 24 11.44 -12.10 -8.63
N SER A 25 12.69 -12.56 -8.78
CA SER A 25 13.09 -13.93 -8.41
C SER A 25 12.90 -14.22 -6.92
N LEU A 26 13.36 -13.33 -6.05
CA LEU A 26 13.24 -13.51 -4.59
C LEU A 26 11.77 -13.47 -4.13
N ARG A 27 10.96 -12.60 -4.71
CA ARG A 27 9.51 -12.52 -4.51
C ARG A 27 8.80 -13.79 -4.92
N GLN A 28 9.05 -14.31 -6.13
CA GLN A 28 8.47 -15.56 -6.61
C GLN A 28 8.81 -16.73 -5.66
N LYS A 29 10.06 -16.78 -5.18
CA LYS A 29 10.48 -17.76 -4.17
C LYS A 29 9.70 -17.61 -2.87
N ALA A 30 9.56 -16.39 -2.35
CA ALA A 30 8.80 -16.12 -1.13
C ALA A 30 7.33 -16.55 -1.25
N ILE A 31 6.68 -16.22 -2.37
CA ILE A 31 5.29 -16.59 -2.65
C ILE A 31 5.14 -18.10 -2.80
N SER A 32 6.05 -18.77 -3.49
CA SER A 32 6.03 -20.23 -3.64
C SER A 32 6.16 -20.93 -2.29
N GLU A 33 7.07 -20.47 -1.44
CA GLU A 33 7.21 -20.98 -0.07
C GLU A 33 5.94 -20.71 0.76
N PHE A 34 5.33 -19.52 0.63
CA PHE A 34 4.07 -19.19 1.29
C PHE A 34 2.95 -20.16 0.89
N VAL A 35 2.73 -20.35 -0.41
CA VAL A 35 1.70 -21.26 -0.94
C VAL A 35 1.91 -22.68 -0.42
N SER A 36 3.15 -23.17 -0.36
CA SER A 36 3.46 -24.51 0.15
C SER A 36 3.13 -24.70 1.64
N LYS A 37 3.08 -23.59 2.40
CA LYS A 37 2.87 -23.55 3.85
C LYS A 37 1.51 -22.99 4.25
N ILE A 38 0.67 -22.55 3.31
CA ILE A 38 -0.53 -21.76 3.59
C ILE A 38 -1.51 -22.47 4.54
N ASN A 39 -1.58 -23.80 4.49
CA ASN A 39 -2.42 -24.64 5.36
C ASN A 39 -1.71 -25.13 6.64
N SER A 40 -0.44 -24.76 6.84
CA SER A 40 0.37 -25.17 8.00
C SER A 40 0.42 -24.13 9.12
N PHE A 41 0.01 -22.89 8.84
CA PHE A 41 -0.05 -21.83 9.84
C PHE A 41 -1.19 -22.07 10.83
N SER A 42 -0.95 -21.82 12.11
CA SER A 42 -1.97 -22.04 13.15
C SER A 42 -3.07 -20.98 13.10
N ASP A 43 -2.69 -19.76 12.74
CA ASP A 43 -3.59 -18.63 12.57
C ASP A 43 -3.05 -17.61 11.53
N PHE A 44 -3.74 -16.48 11.40
CA PHE A 44 -3.33 -15.39 10.52
C PHE A 44 -2.09 -14.64 11.04
N ASP A 45 -1.87 -14.58 12.35
CA ASP A 45 -0.71 -13.88 12.92
C ASP A 45 0.59 -14.58 12.49
N ASP A 46 0.59 -15.92 12.54
CA ASP A 46 1.69 -16.75 12.03
C ASP A 46 1.91 -16.57 10.53
N THR A 47 0.81 -16.53 9.75
CA THR A 47 0.87 -16.27 8.30
C THR A 47 1.53 -14.92 8.02
N TYR A 48 1.09 -13.87 8.71
CA TYR A 48 1.59 -12.52 8.49
C TYR A 48 3.05 -12.38 8.93
N LYS A 49 3.44 -12.95 10.07
CA LYS A 49 4.86 -13.02 10.52
C LYS A 49 5.76 -13.70 9.51
N PHE A 50 5.28 -14.77 8.88
CA PHE A 50 6.03 -15.44 7.83
C PHE A 50 6.30 -14.50 6.65
N LEU A 51 5.28 -13.79 6.18
CA LEU A 51 5.42 -12.85 5.06
C LEU A 51 6.27 -11.62 5.43
N GLU A 52 6.15 -11.12 6.65
CA GLU A 52 7.03 -10.08 7.22
C GLU A 52 8.50 -10.50 7.17
N GLN A 53 8.82 -11.71 7.65
CA GLN A 53 10.18 -12.24 7.60
C GLN A 53 10.66 -12.36 6.15
N LYS A 54 9.82 -12.86 5.23
CA LYS A 54 10.19 -12.93 3.81
C LYS A 54 10.46 -11.56 3.22
N ARG A 55 9.65 -10.55 3.53
CA ARG A 55 9.90 -9.19 3.06
C ARG A 55 11.21 -8.63 3.61
N GLN A 56 11.51 -8.89 4.89
CA GLN A 56 12.77 -8.48 5.51
C GLN A 56 13.97 -9.17 4.86
N ASP A 57 13.92 -10.48 4.65
CA ASP A 57 14.99 -11.26 4.01
C ASP A 57 15.32 -10.68 2.62
N ILE A 58 14.28 -10.32 1.85
CA ILE A 58 14.44 -9.71 0.54
C ILE A 58 15.08 -8.31 0.65
N ALA A 59 14.64 -7.48 1.61
CA ALA A 59 15.25 -6.17 1.83
C ALA A 59 16.73 -6.29 2.19
N VAL A 60 17.08 -7.20 3.11
CA VAL A 60 18.46 -7.47 3.51
C VAL A 60 19.29 -7.89 2.31
N GLU A 61 18.77 -8.77 1.46
CA GLU A 61 19.49 -9.25 0.28
C GLU A 61 19.72 -8.16 -0.77
N LEU A 62 18.73 -7.30 -1.01
CA LEU A 62 18.79 -6.24 -2.01
C LEU A 62 19.53 -4.99 -1.54
N MET A 63 19.72 -4.81 -0.23
CA MET A 63 20.39 -3.64 0.35
C MET A 63 21.83 -3.93 0.80
N LYS A 64 22.39 -5.08 0.43
CA LYS A 64 23.83 -5.35 0.54
C LYS A 64 24.60 -4.42 -0.38
N ASP A 65 25.65 -3.78 0.14
CA ASP A 65 26.58 -3.01 -0.68
C ASP A 65 27.59 -3.89 -1.42
N ALA A 66 28.55 -3.27 -2.11
CA ALA A 66 29.59 -3.98 -2.86
C ALA A 66 30.50 -4.86 -1.97
N ASN A 67 30.58 -4.57 -0.68
CA ASN A 67 31.33 -5.34 0.31
C ASN A 67 30.47 -6.42 0.99
N GLY A 68 29.19 -6.50 0.64
CA GLY A 68 28.22 -7.40 1.27
C GLY A 68 27.67 -6.90 2.60
N GLU A 69 27.95 -5.64 3.00
CA GLU A 69 27.42 -5.06 4.22
C GLU A 69 25.96 -4.65 4.04
N VAL A 70 25.13 -5.00 5.03
CA VAL A 70 23.68 -4.71 5.00
C VAL A 70 23.43 -3.32 5.54
N GLN A 71 22.80 -2.46 4.74
CA GLN A 71 22.37 -1.15 5.22
C GLN A 71 21.36 -1.29 6.37
N VAL A 72 21.55 -0.52 7.45
CA VAL A 72 20.70 -0.56 8.65
C VAL A 72 19.20 -0.43 8.34
N LYS A 73 18.85 0.37 7.32
CA LYS A 73 17.46 0.57 6.88
C LYS A 73 16.79 -0.70 6.35
N ALA A 74 17.55 -1.71 5.91
CA ALA A 74 17.00 -2.96 5.42
C ALA A 74 16.24 -3.71 6.53
N TYR A 75 16.69 -3.57 7.78
CA TYR A 75 16.05 -4.23 8.91
C TYR A 75 14.69 -3.62 9.26
N GLU A 76 14.37 -2.39 8.83
CA GLU A 76 13.08 -1.75 9.07
C GLU A 76 11.94 -2.37 8.24
N TYR A 77 12.26 -3.10 7.16
CA TYR A 77 11.28 -3.81 6.35
C TYR A 77 10.79 -5.07 7.06
N GLY A 78 9.47 -5.27 7.08
CA GLY A 78 8.85 -6.42 7.75
C GLY A 78 8.96 -6.40 9.28
N GLN A 79 9.44 -5.31 9.89
CA GLN A 79 9.37 -5.16 11.35
C GLN A 79 7.97 -4.71 11.77
N ARG A 80 7.43 -5.33 12.82
CA ARG A 80 6.15 -4.91 13.39
C ARG A 80 6.28 -3.58 14.10
N ARG A 81 5.31 -2.69 13.85
CA ARG A 81 5.26 -1.36 14.45
C ARG A 81 5.19 -1.38 15.99
N ARG A 82 4.66 -2.45 16.58
CA ARG A 82 4.56 -2.61 18.04
C ARG A 82 5.92 -2.89 18.72
N ASP A 83 6.85 -3.54 18.03
CA ASP A 83 8.07 -4.07 18.65
C ASP A 83 9.10 -2.96 18.98
N ARG A 84 8.95 -1.77 18.41
CA ARG A 84 9.81 -0.61 18.66
C ARG A 84 9.19 0.50 19.53
N GLY A 85 7.99 0.29 20.07
CA GLY A 85 7.23 1.38 20.70
C GLY A 85 6.90 2.51 19.70
N GLY A 86 6.78 2.16 18.42
CA GLY A 86 6.49 3.08 17.34
C GLY A 86 5.14 3.78 17.51
N THR A 87 5.00 4.96 16.92
CA THR A 87 3.72 5.65 16.90
C THR A 87 2.73 4.88 16.02
N TYR A 88 1.49 4.70 16.50
CA TYR A 88 0.37 4.19 15.68
C TYR A 88 -0.10 5.18 14.60
N GLU A 89 0.64 6.28 14.46
CA GLU A 89 0.48 7.29 13.43
C GLU A 89 1.61 7.11 12.42
N THR A 90 1.27 7.10 11.14
CA THR A 90 2.23 7.21 10.05
C THR A 90 2.00 8.53 9.35
N ASP A 91 3.08 9.11 8.86
CA ASP A 91 3.07 10.38 8.18
C ASP A 91 3.81 10.24 6.86
N GLU A 92 3.07 10.34 5.76
CA GLU A 92 3.61 10.27 4.41
C GLU A 92 3.37 11.59 3.69
N ILE A 93 4.43 12.18 3.16
CA ILE A 93 4.34 13.45 2.42
C ILE A 93 4.49 13.15 0.94
N PHE A 94 3.46 13.48 0.18
CA PHE A 94 3.41 13.43 -1.27
C PHE A 94 3.62 14.84 -1.82
N SER A 95 4.53 15.01 -2.76
CA SER A 95 4.74 16.28 -3.47
C SER A 95 4.34 16.13 -4.93
N SER A 96 3.80 17.17 -5.56
CA SER A 96 3.52 17.21 -7.00
C SER A 96 4.79 17.22 -7.86
N ASN A 97 5.95 17.46 -7.25
CA ASN A 97 7.25 17.42 -7.94
C ASN A 97 8.30 16.57 -7.20
N PRO A 98 8.10 15.25 -7.07
CA PRO A 98 9.09 14.37 -6.45
C PRO A 98 10.15 13.95 -7.47
N ASP A 99 11.35 13.61 -6.95
CA ASP A 99 12.55 13.31 -7.75
C ASP A 99 12.45 12.01 -8.57
N VAL A 100 11.44 11.17 -8.31
CA VAL A 100 11.28 9.85 -8.95
C VAL A 100 9.97 9.79 -9.73
N THR A 101 10.04 9.47 -11.03
CA THR A 101 8.90 9.46 -11.96
C THR A 101 7.72 8.56 -11.52
N PHE A 102 8.00 7.44 -10.83
CA PHE A 102 6.95 6.60 -10.24
C PHE A 102 6.20 7.36 -9.15
N TRP A 103 6.92 7.86 -8.14
CA TRP A 103 6.34 8.68 -7.07
C TRP A 103 5.69 9.95 -7.60
N LYS A 104 6.19 10.54 -8.70
CA LYS A 104 5.56 11.71 -9.34
C LYS A 104 4.16 11.41 -9.81
N ARG A 105 3.98 10.25 -10.44
CA ARG A 105 2.65 9.77 -10.87
C ARG A 105 1.76 9.46 -9.68
N GLN A 106 2.26 8.68 -8.71
CA GLN A 106 1.50 8.31 -7.52
C GLN A 106 1.06 9.56 -6.73
N SER A 107 1.99 10.47 -6.41
CA SER A 107 1.70 11.72 -5.71
C SER A 107 0.68 12.58 -6.44
N SER A 108 0.83 12.74 -7.76
CA SER A 108 -0.14 13.50 -8.57
C SER A 108 -1.53 12.86 -8.52
N ALA A 109 -1.60 11.54 -8.59
CA ALA A 109 -2.84 10.78 -8.52
C ALA A 109 -3.48 10.84 -7.12
N VAL A 110 -2.69 10.73 -6.05
CA VAL A 110 -3.15 10.91 -4.66
C VAL A 110 -3.73 12.32 -4.51
N ILE A 111 -2.99 13.35 -4.94
CA ILE A 111 -3.45 14.74 -4.86
C ILE A 111 -4.77 14.93 -5.62
N GLN A 112 -4.87 14.43 -6.84
CA GLN A 112 -6.10 14.52 -7.64
C GLN A 112 -7.27 13.77 -6.98
N ARG A 113 -7.01 12.59 -6.44
CA ARG A 113 -8.02 11.78 -5.73
C ARG A 113 -8.52 12.50 -4.49
N VAL A 114 -7.62 13.00 -3.65
CA VAL A 114 -7.97 13.78 -2.45
C VAL A 114 -8.76 15.02 -2.83
N ARG A 115 -8.35 15.77 -3.87
CA ARG A 115 -9.15 16.91 -4.36
C ARG A 115 -10.55 16.50 -4.76
N SER A 116 -10.70 15.42 -5.53
CA SER A 116 -12.03 14.96 -5.96
C SER A 116 -12.94 14.62 -4.77
N LEU A 117 -12.37 14.07 -3.70
CA LEU A 117 -13.08 13.77 -2.46
C LEU A 117 -13.45 15.05 -1.69
N CYS A 118 -12.59 16.07 -1.72
CA CYS A 118 -12.85 17.36 -1.08
C CYS A 118 -13.87 18.21 -1.85
N SER A 119 -13.96 18.08 -3.18
CA SER A 119 -14.87 18.86 -4.03
C SER A 119 -16.27 18.27 -4.14
N SER A 120 -16.48 17.02 -3.71
CA SER A 120 -17.81 16.41 -3.70
C SER A 120 -18.58 16.82 -2.45
N ASP A 121 -19.48 17.81 -2.57
CA ASP A 121 -20.52 18.15 -1.57
C ASP A 121 -21.57 17.03 -1.43
N GLN A 122 -21.16 15.79 -1.16
CA GLN A 122 -22.10 14.71 -0.93
C GLN A 122 -22.53 14.70 0.54
N GLU A 123 -23.64 15.41 0.81
CA GLU A 123 -24.45 15.21 2.00
C GLU A 123 -25.18 13.85 1.95
N ASP A 124 -24.45 12.75 1.82
CA ASP A 124 -25.06 11.45 2.03
C ASP A 124 -25.13 11.19 3.54
N GLY A 125 -26.27 10.71 4.07
CA GLY A 125 -26.54 10.55 5.51
C GLY A 125 -25.57 9.61 6.26
N ASN A 126 -24.65 9.00 5.52
CA ASN A 126 -23.56 8.14 5.96
C ASN A 126 -22.18 8.79 5.73
N ARG A 127 -22.01 10.09 6.05
CA ARG A 127 -20.73 10.80 5.80
C ARG A 127 -19.53 10.05 6.38
N TYR A 128 -18.67 9.58 5.46
CA TYR A 128 -17.34 8.99 5.72
C TYR A 128 -16.22 10.03 5.68
N PHE A 129 -16.55 11.31 5.48
CA PHE A 129 -15.58 12.38 5.32
C PHE A 129 -16.04 13.62 6.08
N ARG A 130 -15.08 14.36 6.63
CA ARG A 130 -15.27 15.71 7.16
C ARG A 130 -14.18 16.60 6.58
N LEU A 131 -14.58 17.55 5.74
CA LEU A 131 -13.73 18.64 5.29
C LEU A 131 -13.74 19.74 6.37
N HIS A 132 -12.57 20.15 6.85
CA HIS A 132 -12.46 21.20 7.88
C HIS A 132 -12.15 22.58 7.33
N SER A 133 -11.59 22.67 6.12
CA SER A 133 -11.30 23.95 5.45
C SER A 133 -11.50 23.84 3.95
N ASN A 134 -12.04 24.89 3.35
CA ASN A 134 -12.28 24.96 1.92
C ASN A 134 -10.95 25.19 1.19
N ILE A 135 -10.55 24.26 0.32
CA ILE A 135 -9.26 24.30 -0.42
C ILE A 135 -9.15 25.56 -1.30
N ALA A 136 -10.29 26.17 -1.64
CA ALA A 136 -10.41 27.17 -2.69
C ALA A 136 -9.82 28.56 -2.37
N GLU A 137 -9.66 28.97 -1.10
CA GLU A 137 -9.26 30.35 -0.77
C GLU A 137 -7.80 30.47 -0.28
N ASP A 138 -7.28 29.50 0.48
CA ASP A 138 -5.99 29.67 1.19
C ASP A 138 -4.92 28.64 0.79
N GLY A 139 -5.24 27.69 -0.10
CA GLY A 139 -4.35 26.59 -0.45
C GLY A 139 -4.10 25.57 0.67
N LEU A 140 -4.80 25.70 1.81
CA LEU A 140 -4.72 24.81 2.97
C LEU A 140 -6.03 24.03 3.15
N GLY A 141 -5.96 22.72 2.92
CA GLY A 141 -7.10 21.80 3.09
C GLY A 141 -6.83 20.76 4.16
N THR A 142 -7.80 20.48 5.03
CA THR A 142 -7.77 19.27 5.86
C THR A 142 -8.99 18.41 5.55
N LEU A 143 -8.75 17.20 5.02
CA LEU A 143 -9.76 16.16 4.83
C LEU A 143 -9.58 15.09 5.90
N GLU A 144 -10.59 14.90 6.74
CA GLU A 144 -10.65 13.75 7.65
C GLU A 144 -11.55 12.66 7.05
N ILE A 145 -10.99 11.48 6.87
CA ILE A 145 -11.76 10.27 6.59
C ILE A 145 -12.20 9.66 7.91
N LEU A 146 -13.52 9.58 8.13
CA LEU A 146 -14.17 8.97 9.29
C LEU A 146 -14.75 7.62 8.89
N GLN A 147 -14.42 6.55 9.61
CA GLN A 147 -15.14 5.29 9.49
C GLN A 147 -16.21 5.19 10.58
N ARG A 148 -17.47 4.91 10.20
CA ARG A 148 -18.48 4.48 11.17
C ARG A 148 -18.19 3.01 11.55
N PRO A 149 -18.20 2.67 12.85
CA PRO A 149 -18.18 1.27 13.23
C PRO A 149 -19.40 0.55 12.63
N PRO A 150 -19.26 -0.72 12.22
CA PRO A 150 -20.41 -1.54 11.82
C PRO A 150 -21.44 -1.57 12.95
N GLY A 151 -22.72 -1.56 12.60
CA GLY A 151 -23.84 -1.47 13.55
C GLY A 151 -23.76 -2.47 14.72
N GLU A 152 -24.24 -2.01 15.88
CA GLU A 152 -24.36 -2.69 17.20
C GLU A 152 -23.19 -2.64 18.19
N LEU A 153 -22.06 -1.99 17.89
CA LEU A 153 -21.08 -1.61 18.93
C LEU A 153 -21.43 -0.26 19.61
N ILE A 154 -22.71 -0.06 19.93
CA ILE A 154 -23.18 1.09 20.72
C ILE A 154 -23.07 0.71 22.20
N GLY A 155 -21.85 0.69 22.71
CA GLY A 155 -21.59 0.32 24.09
C GLY A 155 -20.21 0.77 24.51
N VAL A 156 -20.15 1.96 25.10
CA VAL A 156 -18.99 2.58 25.76
C VAL A 156 -17.98 3.27 24.83
N GLY A 157 -18.30 4.50 24.41
CA GLY A 157 -17.33 5.46 23.89
C GLY A 157 -17.51 5.85 22.42
N LYS A 158 -17.62 7.16 22.19
CA LYS A 158 -17.63 7.81 20.88
C LYS A 158 -16.33 7.49 20.11
N TYR A 159 -16.39 6.66 19.07
CA TYR A 159 -15.25 6.51 18.14
C TYR A 159 -15.75 6.56 16.70
N SER A 160 -15.91 7.78 16.16
CA SER A 160 -15.52 8.00 14.76
C SER A 160 -14.00 7.94 14.75
N VAL A 161 -13.42 6.85 14.27
CA VAL A 161 -11.95 6.83 14.11
C VAL A 161 -11.64 7.61 12.84
N THR A 162 -10.97 8.74 12.99
CA THR A 162 -10.29 9.38 11.86
C THR A 162 -9.19 8.44 11.43
N LEU A 163 -9.44 7.67 10.38
CA LEU A 163 -8.48 6.70 9.82
C LEU A 163 -7.34 7.45 9.14
N THR A 164 -7.71 8.50 8.41
CA THR A 164 -6.82 9.19 7.51
C THR A 164 -7.11 10.68 7.52
N THR A 165 -6.10 11.49 7.80
CA THR A 165 -6.13 12.94 7.64
C THR A 165 -5.21 13.33 6.50
N PHE A 166 -5.75 13.99 5.48
CA PHE A 166 -4.94 14.60 4.43
C PHE A 166 -4.81 16.08 4.73
N TYR A 167 -3.57 16.54 4.89
CA TYR A 167 -3.24 17.95 4.85
C TYR A 167 -2.79 18.27 3.44
N TYR A 168 -3.43 19.22 2.81
CA TYR A 168 -3.01 19.75 1.53
C TYR A 168 -2.45 21.14 1.76
N GLU A 169 -1.24 21.40 1.27
CA GLU A 169 -0.58 22.71 1.32
C GLU A 169 0.05 23.03 -0.03
N ARG A 170 0.20 24.32 -0.33
CA ARG A 170 0.99 24.80 -1.45
C ARG A 170 2.10 25.68 -0.90
N ASP A 171 3.35 25.41 -1.29
CA ASP A 171 4.48 26.21 -0.84
C ASP A 171 4.64 27.52 -1.62
N GLU A 172 5.65 28.33 -1.25
CA GLU A 172 5.94 29.64 -1.85
C GLU A 172 6.25 29.55 -3.35
N ASP A 173 6.78 28.41 -3.81
CA ASP A 173 7.10 28.14 -5.22
C ASP A 173 5.90 27.61 -6.01
N GLY A 174 4.74 27.44 -5.35
CA GLY A 174 3.53 26.92 -5.95
C GLY A 174 3.49 25.40 -6.05
N VAL A 175 4.44 24.68 -5.45
CA VAL A 175 4.46 23.22 -5.40
C VAL A 175 3.42 22.74 -4.41
N GLU A 176 2.70 21.69 -4.80
CA GLU A 176 1.57 21.17 -4.03
C GLU A 176 2.06 19.97 -3.23
N HIS A 177 1.82 20.01 -1.93
CA HIS A 177 2.16 18.96 -0.99
C HIS A 177 0.87 18.41 -0.39
N CYS A 178 0.76 17.09 -0.35
CA CYS A 178 -0.30 16.37 0.31
C CYS A 178 0.35 15.48 1.36
N ARG A 179 0.12 15.80 2.63
CA ARG A 179 0.57 15.03 3.77
C ARG A 179 -0.56 14.13 4.26
N LEU A 180 -0.33 12.84 4.14
CA LEU A 180 -1.15 11.76 4.65
C LEU A 180 -0.74 11.47 6.09
N LEU A 181 -1.49 12.01 7.05
CA LEU A 181 -1.41 11.57 8.43
C LEU A 181 -2.43 10.45 8.65
N TYR A 182 -1.93 9.23 8.75
CA TYR A 182 -2.76 8.06 8.90
C TYR A 182 -2.63 7.49 10.32
N ARG A 183 -3.77 7.15 10.92
CA ARG A 183 -3.85 6.54 12.26
C ARG A 183 -4.46 5.15 12.14
N SER A 184 -3.78 4.16 12.70
CA SER A 184 -4.33 2.81 12.80
C SER A 184 -5.74 2.86 13.43
N PRO A 185 -6.74 2.17 12.82
CA PRO A 185 -8.13 2.19 13.26
C PRO A 185 -8.27 1.85 14.74
N ASN A 186 -7.38 0.99 15.22
CA ASN A 186 -7.43 0.45 16.55
C ASN A 186 -6.05 0.42 17.20
N LYS A 187 -5.47 1.61 17.37
CA LYS A 187 -4.18 1.81 18.03
C LYS A 187 -4.06 1.21 19.44
N TYR A 188 -5.17 0.78 20.05
CA TYR A 188 -5.18 0.17 21.38
C TYR A 188 -5.55 -1.32 21.38
N ASP A 189 -6.02 -1.88 20.26
CA ASP A 189 -6.42 -3.29 20.17
C ASP A 189 -6.01 -3.91 18.82
N THR A 190 -4.69 -3.92 18.59
CA THR A 190 -4.05 -4.74 17.56
C THR A 190 -4.47 -6.22 17.62
N PRO A 191 -4.68 -6.86 18.79
CA PRO A 191 -5.22 -8.22 18.84
C PRO A 191 -6.61 -8.34 18.19
N GLY A 192 -7.48 -7.34 18.34
CA GLY A 192 -8.76 -7.24 17.65
C GLY A 192 -8.61 -7.14 16.13
N ASP A 193 -7.71 -6.27 15.67
CA ASP A 193 -7.41 -6.12 14.23
C ASP A 193 -6.90 -7.43 13.60
N ILE A 194 -5.99 -8.12 14.29
CA ILE A 194 -5.47 -9.44 13.87
C ILE A 194 -6.60 -10.48 13.82
N LYS A 195 -7.54 -10.45 14.78
CA LYS A 195 -8.70 -11.36 14.77
C LYS A 195 -9.63 -11.09 13.60
N ILE A 196 -9.91 -9.82 13.27
CA ILE A 196 -10.72 -9.43 12.11
C ILE A 196 -10.03 -9.89 10.82
N ALA A 197 -8.73 -9.61 10.67
CA ALA A 197 -7.96 -10.09 9.54
C ALA A 197 -7.97 -11.62 9.44
N GLY A 198 -7.82 -12.33 10.56
CA GLY A 198 -7.87 -13.79 10.59
C GLY A 198 -9.24 -14.39 10.26
N TYR A 199 -10.34 -13.69 10.51
CA TYR A 199 -11.66 -14.09 10.02
C TYR A 199 -11.75 -13.93 8.50
N LEU A 200 -11.40 -12.76 7.97
CA LEU A 200 -11.44 -12.46 6.53
C LEU A 200 -10.49 -13.36 5.72
N TYR A 201 -9.29 -13.61 6.25
CA TYR A 201 -8.31 -14.53 5.66
C TYR A 201 -8.87 -15.95 5.57
N ARG A 202 -9.49 -16.46 6.63
CA ARG A 202 -10.15 -17.77 6.60
C ARG A 202 -11.28 -17.83 5.58
N GLN A 203 -12.09 -16.77 5.44
CA GLN A 203 -13.11 -16.73 4.38
C GLN A 203 -12.50 -16.84 2.97
N CYS A 204 -11.32 -16.28 2.74
CA CYS A 204 -10.60 -16.44 1.47
C CYS A 204 -10.07 -17.86 1.29
N LEU A 205 -9.58 -18.50 2.36
CA LEU A 205 -9.09 -19.88 2.31
C LEU A 205 -10.21 -20.92 2.24
N ASP A 206 -11.38 -20.66 2.80
CA ASP A 206 -12.53 -21.57 2.76
C ASP A 206 -13.33 -21.41 1.45
N TRP A 207 -12.97 -20.43 0.62
CA TRP A 207 -13.58 -20.24 -0.69
C TRP A 207 -13.45 -21.51 -1.55
N ASN A 208 -14.52 -21.82 -2.27
CA ASN A 208 -14.57 -22.88 -3.25
C ASN A 208 -15.21 -22.41 -4.57
N PRO A 209 -14.97 -23.12 -5.69
CA PRO A 209 -15.42 -22.68 -7.02
C PRO A 209 -16.93 -22.45 -7.17
N THR A 210 -17.78 -23.07 -6.35
CA THR A 210 -19.24 -22.89 -6.43
C THR A 210 -19.69 -21.49 -6.01
N GLN A 211 -18.86 -20.76 -5.25
CA GLN A 211 -19.12 -19.39 -4.82
C GLN A 211 -18.76 -18.36 -5.91
N GLY A 212 -18.08 -18.78 -6.98
CA GLY A 212 -17.63 -17.92 -8.07
C GLY A 212 -16.38 -17.09 -7.74
N THR A 213 -15.56 -16.81 -8.76
CA THR A 213 -14.29 -16.09 -8.62
C THR A 213 -14.49 -14.66 -8.11
N GLU A 214 -15.60 -14.00 -8.48
CA GLU A 214 -15.93 -12.65 -8.04
C GLU A 214 -16.05 -12.56 -6.50
N ALA A 215 -16.63 -13.57 -5.85
CA ALA A 215 -16.72 -13.63 -4.40
C ALA A 215 -15.34 -13.71 -3.74
N LEU A 216 -14.40 -14.46 -4.32
CA LEU A 216 -13.02 -14.51 -3.84
C LEU A 216 -12.33 -13.15 -3.99
N ILE A 217 -12.45 -12.52 -5.18
CA ILE A 217 -11.85 -11.21 -5.44
C ILE A 217 -12.39 -10.17 -4.45
N LYS A 218 -13.70 -10.16 -4.21
CA LYS A 218 -14.32 -9.26 -3.23
C LYS A 218 -13.76 -9.48 -1.82
N ASN A 219 -13.73 -10.72 -1.34
CA ASN A 219 -13.22 -11.04 0.00
C ASN A 219 -11.74 -10.65 0.15
N VAL A 220 -10.92 -10.92 -0.87
CA VAL A 220 -9.51 -10.52 -0.90
C VAL A 220 -9.36 -9.00 -0.91
N GLY A 221 -10.19 -8.28 -1.67
CA GLY A 221 -10.20 -6.81 -1.68
C GLY A 221 -10.52 -6.23 -0.30
N ILE A 222 -11.53 -6.78 0.41
CA ILE A 222 -11.87 -6.37 1.78
C ILE A 222 -10.71 -6.66 2.74
N LEU A 223 -10.09 -7.85 2.65
CA LEU A 223 -8.93 -8.20 3.46
C LEU A 223 -7.75 -7.24 3.22
N TYR A 224 -7.43 -6.99 1.95
CA TYR A 224 -6.35 -6.08 1.56
C TYR A 224 -6.58 -4.68 2.12
N HIS A 225 -7.80 -4.15 1.95
CA HIS A 225 -8.21 -2.86 2.52
C HIS A 225 -7.95 -2.80 4.02
N ARG A 226 -8.48 -3.77 4.77
CA ARG A 226 -8.32 -3.78 6.23
C ARG A 226 -6.86 -3.83 6.66
N LEU A 227 -6.05 -4.65 5.99
CA LEU A 227 -4.63 -4.77 6.32
C LEU A 227 -3.82 -3.53 5.95
N SER A 228 -4.12 -2.87 4.83
CA SER A 228 -3.55 -1.57 4.47
C SER A 228 -3.81 -0.54 5.57
N HIS A 229 -4.99 -0.59 6.17
CA HIS A 229 -5.37 0.31 7.26
C HIS A 229 -4.75 -0.11 8.62
N PHE A 230 -4.58 -1.40 8.91
CA PHE A 230 -3.97 -1.81 10.17
C PHE A 230 -2.50 -1.42 10.30
N LEU A 231 -1.77 -1.27 9.18
CA LEU A 231 -0.35 -0.90 9.13
C LEU A 231 0.51 -1.68 10.13
N LEU A 232 0.37 -3.01 10.09
CA LEU A 232 1.01 -3.92 11.04
C LEU A 232 2.54 -3.81 11.03
N SER A 233 3.12 -3.48 9.87
CA SER A 233 4.57 -3.36 9.67
C SER A 233 5.01 -1.89 9.53
N GLU A 234 6.26 -1.59 9.92
CA GLU A 234 6.86 -0.25 9.80
C GLU A 234 7.10 0.12 8.34
N LYS A 235 7.66 -0.82 7.55
CA LYS A 235 7.92 -0.67 6.11
C LYS A 235 7.62 -1.96 5.35
N GLY A 236 7.32 -1.80 4.06
CA GLY A 236 7.07 -2.90 3.14
C GLY A 236 5.69 -3.53 3.24
N THR A 237 4.73 -2.89 3.92
CA THR A 237 3.34 -3.39 4.07
C THR A 237 2.74 -3.73 2.72
N ALA A 238 2.81 -2.82 1.75
CA ALA A 238 2.21 -3.03 0.43
C ALA A 238 2.74 -4.30 -0.28
N ALA A 239 4.06 -4.54 -0.24
CA ALA A 239 4.64 -5.77 -0.79
C ALA A 239 4.22 -7.03 -0.01
N ILE A 240 4.14 -6.98 1.32
CA ILE A 240 3.62 -8.09 2.14
C ILE A 240 2.18 -8.44 1.73
N LEU A 241 1.34 -7.43 1.51
CA LEU A 241 -0.05 -7.64 1.08
C LEU A 241 -0.15 -8.19 -0.33
N GLU A 242 0.72 -7.76 -1.25
CA GLU A 242 0.79 -8.38 -2.58
C GLU A 242 1.17 -9.87 -2.50
N PHE A 243 2.14 -10.24 -1.67
CA PHE A 243 2.53 -11.64 -1.48
C PHE A 243 1.37 -12.47 -0.92
N LEU A 244 0.61 -11.89 0.02
CA LEU A 244 -0.58 -12.50 0.59
C LEU A 244 -1.66 -12.73 -0.47
N VAL A 245 -2.00 -11.71 -1.26
CA VAL A 245 -3.02 -11.78 -2.32
C VAL A 245 -2.65 -12.87 -3.33
N GLU A 246 -1.44 -12.82 -3.87
CA GLU A 246 -0.99 -13.80 -4.86
C GLU A 246 -0.98 -15.21 -4.30
N GLY A 247 -0.46 -15.40 -3.09
CA GLY A 247 -0.47 -16.72 -2.48
C GLY A 247 -1.87 -17.27 -2.24
N ILE A 248 -2.84 -16.42 -1.87
CA ILE A 248 -4.25 -16.81 -1.75
C ILE A 248 -4.77 -17.31 -3.11
N PHE A 249 -4.65 -16.51 -4.18
CA PHE A 249 -5.15 -16.93 -5.50
C PHE A 249 -4.45 -18.19 -6.02
N LEU A 250 -3.12 -18.27 -5.89
CA LEU A 250 -2.36 -19.44 -6.33
C LEU A 250 -2.75 -20.72 -5.57
N SER A 251 -3.04 -20.62 -4.26
CA SER A 251 -3.55 -21.75 -3.48
C SER A 251 -4.90 -22.28 -3.99
N LYS A 252 -5.63 -21.47 -4.76
CA LYS A 252 -6.91 -21.80 -5.41
C LYS A 252 -6.77 -22.14 -6.89
N ARG A 253 -5.54 -22.31 -7.39
CA ARG A 253 -5.23 -22.52 -8.81
C ARG A 253 -5.75 -21.39 -9.70
N LEU A 254 -5.70 -20.19 -9.17
CA LEU A 254 -6.01 -18.96 -9.88
C LEU A 254 -4.73 -18.13 -9.96
N ASP A 255 -4.51 -17.54 -11.11
CA ASP A 255 -3.44 -16.58 -11.32
C ASP A 255 -4.05 -15.18 -11.37
N VAL A 256 -3.57 -14.31 -10.48
CA VAL A 256 -4.02 -12.93 -10.33
C VAL A 256 -2.96 -12.01 -10.90
N GLN A 257 -3.38 -11.10 -11.77
CA GLN A 257 -2.51 -10.15 -12.44
C GLN A 257 -3.01 -8.73 -12.19
N PRO A 258 -2.13 -7.76 -11.90
CA PRO A 258 -2.52 -6.37 -11.80
C PRO A 258 -3.00 -5.85 -13.15
N LYS A 259 -4.01 -4.98 -13.12
CA LYS A 259 -4.36 -4.12 -14.25
C LYS A 259 -3.45 -2.89 -14.22
N MET A 260 -2.76 -2.65 -15.33
CA MET A 260 -1.70 -1.63 -15.43
C MET A 260 -2.23 -0.22 -15.73
N ASP A 261 -3.55 -0.05 -15.85
CA ASP A 261 -4.19 1.22 -16.21
C ASP A 261 -4.47 2.15 -15.01
N ASN A 262 -4.11 1.72 -13.80
CA ASN A 262 -4.41 2.46 -12.58
C ASN A 262 -3.27 3.40 -12.18
N PRO A 263 -3.54 4.69 -11.96
CA PRO A 263 -2.51 5.64 -11.55
C PRO A 263 -2.08 5.46 -10.09
N LEU A 264 -2.84 4.73 -9.26
CA LEU A 264 -2.52 4.42 -7.88
C LEU A 264 -2.20 2.94 -7.67
N CYS A 265 -1.16 2.65 -6.88
CA CYS A 265 -0.94 1.29 -6.39
C CYS A 265 -2.06 0.90 -5.40
N TRP A 266 -2.30 -0.41 -5.25
CA TRP A 266 -3.44 -0.92 -4.47
C TRP A 266 -3.46 -0.42 -3.02
N ASN A 267 -2.29 -0.32 -2.38
CA ASN A 267 -2.17 0.15 -1.01
C ASN A 267 -2.56 1.62 -0.87
N LEU A 268 -2.16 2.48 -1.81
CA LEU A 268 -2.53 3.89 -1.78
C LEU A 268 -4.02 4.07 -2.07
N GLU A 269 -4.59 3.34 -3.04
CA GLU A 269 -6.04 3.40 -3.27
C GLU A 269 -6.82 2.94 -2.03
N ALA A 270 -6.35 1.91 -1.32
CA ALA A 270 -6.98 1.45 -0.08
C ALA A 270 -6.99 2.55 0.99
N LEU A 271 -5.87 3.28 1.16
CA LEU A 271 -5.75 4.34 2.17
C LEU A 271 -6.61 5.57 1.86
N VAL A 272 -6.87 5.86 0.58
CA VAL A 272 -7.73 6.97 0.13
C VAL A 272 -9.20 6.57 -0.06
N THR A 273 -9.54 5.29 0.10
CA THR A 273 -10.92 4.78 -0.01
C THR A 273 -11.43 4.33 1.36
N PRO A 274 -12.32 5.07 2.03
CA PRO A 274 -12.74 4.75 3.41
C PRO A 274 -13.53 3.45 3.53
N ASP A 275 -14.42 3.21 2.57
CA ASP A 275 -15.39 2.13 2.62
C ASP A 275 -14.75 0.88 1.99
N PRO A 276 -14.64 -0.23 2.75
CA PRO A 276 -14.02 -1.46 2.27
C PRO A 276 -14.79 -2.11 1.11
N ASP A 277 -16.12 -1.98 1.05
CA ASP A 277 -16.93 -2.52 -0.04
C ASP A 277 -16.72 -1.71 -1.32
N VAL A 278 -16.60 -0.37 -1.20
CA VAL A 278 -16.25 0.49 -2.34
C VAL A 278 -14.85 0.15 -2.87
N PHE A 279 -13.87 -0.04 -1.99
CA PHE A 279 -12.53 -0.47 -2.39
C PHE A 279 -12.56 -1.86 -3.04
N ALA A 280 -13.28 -2.82 -2.45
CA ALA A 280 -13.35 -4.18 -2.99
C ALA A 280 -13.99 -4.23 -4.38
N GLN A 281 -15.01 -3.40 -4.62
CA GLN A 281 -15.59 -3.23 -5.95
C GLN A 281 -14.58 -2.63 -6.93
N TRP A 282 -13.87 -1.57 -6.55
CA TRP A 282 -12.78 -1.03 -7.36
C TRP A 282 -11.68 -2.07 -7.63
N PHE A 283 -11.34 -2.88 -6.63
CA PHE A 283 -10.30 -3.91 -6.74
C PHE A 283 -10.66 -4.93 -7.82
N GLN A 284 -11.90 -5.40 -7.81
CA GLN A 284 -12.46 -6.28 -8.82
C GLN A 284 -12.47 -5.64 -10.21
N ASP A 285 -12.98 -4.41 -10.31
CA ASP A 285 -13.23 -3.77 -11.60
C ASP A 285 -11.95 -3.25 -12.25
N LYS A 286 -10.99 -2.77 -11.44
CA LYS A 286 -9.87 -1.91 -11.87
C LYS A 286 -8.50 -2.37 -11.41
N ALA A 287 -8.38 -3.22 -10.40
CA ALA A 287 -7.06 -3.57 -9.85
C ALA A 287 -6.52 -4.89 -10.39
N VAL A 288 -7.38 -5.88 -10.62
CA VAL A 288 -6.94 -7.24 -10.97
C VAL A 288 -7.65 -7.85 -12.17
N THR A 289 -6.94 -8.75 -12.84
CA THR A 289 -7.46 -9.74 -13.78
C THR A 289 -7.15 -11.12 -13.22
N VAL A 290 -8.12 -12.04 -13.25
CA VAL A 290 -7.94 -13.40 -12.73
C VAL A 290 -8.16 -14.42 -13.83
N ARG A 291 -7.25 -15.40 -13.93
CA ARG A 291 -7.38 -16.53 -14.85
C ARG A 291 -7.22 -17.85 -14.10
N SER A 292 -7.92 -18.88 -14.55
CA SER A 292 -7.73 -20.24 -14.03
C SER A 292 -6.42 -20.84 -14.55
N LEU A 293 -5.69 -21.53 -13.68
CA LEU A 293 -4.52 -22.30 -14.07
C LEU A 293 -4.93 -23.70 -14.57
N PRO A 294 -4.28 -24.24 -15.62
CA PRO A 294 -4.55 -25.58 -16.10
C PRO A 294 -4.30 -26.64 -15.03
N SER A 295 -5.12 -27.68 -14.98
CA SER A 295 -4.87 -28.85 -14.14
C SER A 295 -3.59 -29.56 -14.56
N GLY A 296 -2.54 -29.47 -13.73
CA GLY A 296 -1.25 -30.14 -13.95
C GLY A 296 -0.07 -29.22 -14.24
N GLU A 297 -0.28 -27.91 -14.36
CA GLU A 297 0.83 -26.95 -14.40
C GLU A 297 1.14 -26.46 -12.97
N ASP A 298 2.25 -26.94 -12.41
CA ASP A 298 2.98 -26.20 -11.36
C ASP A 298 3.70 -25.02 -12.04
N ARG A 299 2.93 -24.05 -12.53
CA ARG A 299 3.52 -22.86 -13.13
C ARG A 299 4.05 -21.99 -11.98
N PRO A 300 5.34 -21.59 -11.98
CA PRO A 300 5.79 -20.56 -11.06
C PRO A 300 4.94 -19.29 -11.28
N PRO A 301 4.68 -18.49 -10.22
CA PRO A 301 3.95 -17.22 -10.33
C PRO A 301 4.48 -16.44 -11.53
N SER A 302 3.58 -16.06 -12.44
CA SER A 302 3.95 -15.67 -13.81
C SER A 302 5.05 -14.60 -13.84
N GLU A 303 6.08 -14.81 -14.66
CA GLU A 303 7.09 -13.79 -15.00
C GLU A 303 6.49 -12.56 -15.71
N SER A 304 5.24 -12.63 -16.18
CA SER A 304 4.54 -11.55 -16.91
C SER A 304 4.22 -10.32 -16.08
N PHE A 305 4.59 -10.30 -14.80
CA PHE A 305 4.35 -9.15 -13.94
C PHE A 305 5.12 -7.91 -14.42
N PHE A 306 6.28 -8.05 -15.10
CA PHE A 306 7.13 -6.90 -15.45
C PHE A 306 7.98 -7.01 -16.74
N SER A 307 7.85 -8.06 -17.56
CA SER A 307 8.76 -8.27 -18.71
C SER A 307 8.68 -7.21 -19.84
N ASP A 308 7.74 -6.27 -19.78
CA ASP A 308 7.56 -5.20 -20.79
C ASP A 308 8.12 -3.83 -20.36
N THR A 309 9.21 -3.80 -19.58
CA THR A 309 9.99 -2.56 -19.35
C THR A 309 11.27 -2.54 -20.18
N SER A 310 11.16 -2.18 -21.46
CA SER A 310 12.33 -1.79 -22.26
C SER A 310 12.82 -0.41 -21.82
N TYR A 311 13.67 -0.33 -20.80
CA TYR A 311 14.38 0.90 -20.43
C TYR A 311 15.15 1.45 -21.65
N SER A 312 14.64 2.52 -22.28
CA SER A 312 15.44 3.36 -23.18
C SER A 312 16.17 4.35 -22.28
N ASN A 313 17.49 4.19 -22.20
CA ASN A 313 18.40 5.14 -21.57
C ASN A 313 18.66 6.30 -22.55
N ASP A 314 17.65 7.11 -22.82
CA ASP A 314 17.82 8.38 -23.54
C ASP A 314 17.61 9.54 -22.56
N VAL A 315 18.58 9.73 -21.67
CA VAL A 315 18.79 11.01 -21.00
C VAL A 315 20.24 11.42 -21.26
N GLU A 316 20.42 12.24 -22.29
CA GLU A 316 21.64 12.98 -22.52
C GLU A 316 22.00 13.79 -21.27
N GLY A 317 23.26 13.68 -20.86
CA GLY A 317 23.78 14.33 -19.68
C GLY A 317 23.74 15.85 -19.78
N THR A 318 23.26 16.49 -18.72
CA THR A 318 23.60 17.87 -18.39
C THR A 318 24.26 17.93 -17.03
N ALA A 319 25.37 18.65 -17.01
CA ALA A 319 26.42 18.66 -16.01
C ALA A 319 25.96 19.06 -14.59
N ALA A 320 26.72 18.54 -13.61
CA ALA A 320 26.65 18.88 -12.21
C ALA A 320 26.78 20.39 -11.97
N GLY A 321 25.70 21.00 -11.47
CA GLY A 321 25.71 22.31 -10.82
C GLY A 321 25.79 22.12 -9.31
N ASP A 322 26.85 22.64 -8.72
CA ASP A 322 27.17 22.60 -7.29
C ASP A 322 26.18 23.49 -6.51
N HIS A 323 25.28 22.90 -5.73
CA HIS A 323 24.37 23.62 -4.83
C HIS A 323 24.65 23.25 -3.37
N SER A 324 25.69 23.89 -2.82
CA SER A 324 25.96 23.98 -1.39
C SER A 324 25.42 25.31 -0.83
N ALA A 325 24.13 25.40 -0.54
CA ALA A 325 23.58 26.44 0.35
C ALA A 325 22.16 26.09 0.80
N LEU A 326 21.78 26.58 1.98
CA LEU A 326 20.45 26.54 2.61
C LEU A 326 20.16 25.35 3.55
N ARG A 327 20.90 25.31 4.67
CA ARG A 327 20.32 24.89 5.97
C ARG A 327 20.03 26.15 6.80
N GLY A 328 18.79 26.62 6.74
CA GLY A 328 18.24 27.59 7.70
C GLY A 328 16.96 27.01 8.30
N LYS A 329 17.01 26.58 9.57
CA LYS A 329 15.80 26.21 10.32
C LYS A 329 15.12 27.50 10.83
N PRO A 330 13.81 27.71 10.62
CA PRO A 330 13.10 28.76 11.32
C PRO A 330 12.87 28.37 12.78
N LYS A 331 13.21 29.28 13.70
CA LYS A 331 12.83 29.21 15.12
C LYS A 331 11.37 29.66 15.24
N LEU A 332 10.48 28.75 15.63
CA LEU A 332 9.15 29.11 16.11
C LEU A 332 9.27 29.78 17.48
N GLY A 333 8.94 31.08 17.53
CA GLY A 333 8.72 31.81 18.77
C GLY A 333 7.42 31.35 19.42
N ARG A 334 7.48 31.05 20.73
CA ARG A 334 6.28 30.87 21.56
C ARG A 334 5.70 32.24 21.87
N SER A 335 4.40 32.39 21.71
CA SER A 335 3.58 33.36 22.44
C SER A 335 2.92 32.65 23.61
#